data_AF-A0AAV4C784-F1
#
_entry.id   AF-A0AAV4C784-F1
#
_cell.length_a   1.000
_cell.length_b   1.000
_cell.length_c   1.000
_cell.angle_alpha   90.00
_cell.angle_beta   90.00
_cell.angle_gamma   90.00
#
_symmetry.space_group_name_H-M   'P 1'
#
loop_
_entity.id
_entity.type
_entity.pdbx_description
1 polymer ?
#
loop_
_entity_poly.entity_id
_entity_poly.type
_entity_poly.pdbx_seq_one_letter_code
_entity_poly.pdbx_strand_id
1 'polypeptide(L)'
;MITELLNGYERSELEHPLYSPDLVPCDLWLFPKMKEHLYGHIFESEEDIIFVTKEAIRQLDKYAYVTTFHSWLLRMYLSALTMAVVRLS
;
A
#
# COMPACT_ATOMS: atom_id res chain seq x y z
N MET A 1 18.45 8.20 -11.82
CA MET A 1 17.78 7.09 -12.54
C MET A 1 16.29 6.94 -12.17
N ILE A 2 15.89 6.66 -10.92
CA ILE A 2 14.45 6.63 -10.53
C ILE A 2 13.95 7.99 -10.03
N THR A 3 14.72 8.69 -9.20
CA THR A 3 14.35 10.04 -8.70
C THR A 3 14.23 11.06 -9.84
N GLU A 4 15.15 11.01 -10.82
CA GLU A 4 15.06 11.80 -12.05
C GLU A 4 13.82 11.47 -12.89
N LEU A 5 13.40 10.20 -12.91
CA LEU A 5 12.17 9.77 -13.58
C LEU A 5 10.93 10.36 -12.87
N LEU A 6 10.90 10.31 -11.53
CA LEU A 6 9.82 10.89 -10.74
C LEU A 6 9.73 12.41 -10.94
N ASN A 7 10.87 13.09 -10.97
CA ASN A 7 10.94 14.51 -11.29
C ASN A 7 10.44 14.82 -12.71
N GLY A 8 10.75 13.96 -13.68
CA GLY A 8 10.22 14.07 -15.04
C GLY A 8 8.69 13.90 -15.13
N TYR A 9 8.08 13.24 -14.15
CA TYR A 9 6.62 13.12 -13.99
C TYR A 9 6.02 14.12 -12.99
N GLU A 10 6.80 15.10 -12.52
CA GLU A 10 6.38 16.09 -11.51
C GLU A 10 5.84 15.47 -10.21
N ARG A 11 6.37 14.30 -9.81
CA ARG A 11 5.99 13.65 -8.56
C ARG A 11 7.02 13.91 -7.48
N SER A 12 6.55 14.37 -6.32
CA SER A 12 7.35 14.48 -5.11
C SER A 12 7.43 13.15 -4.36
N GLU A 13 8.56 12.92 -3.71
CA GLU A 13 8.77 11.79 -2.81
C GLU A 13 8.19 12.12 -1.43
N LEU A 14 7.49 11.14 -0.84
CA LEU A 14 7.03 11.22 0.54
C LEU A 14 8.05 10.50 1.43
N GLU A 15 8.51 11.16 2.50
CA GLU A 15 9.41 10.51 3.46
C GLU A 15 8.71 9.30 4.10
N HIS A 16 9.38 8.14 4.05
CA HIS A 16 8.89 6.90 4.64
C HIS A 16 9.90 6.37 5.65
N PRO A 17 9.49 6.10 6.90
CA PRO A 17 10.39 5.53 7.90
C PRO A 17 10.84 4.11 7.54
N LEU A 18 12.08 3.78 7.90
CA LEU A 18 12.65 2.46 7.68
C LEU A 18 11.82 1.38 8.39
N TYR A 19 11.61 0.25 7.71
CA TYR A 19 10.95 -0.95 8.23
C TYR A 19 9.56 -0.71 8.87
N SER A 20 8.75 0.16 8.27
CA SER A 20 7.40 0.49 8.77
C SER A 20 6.29 -0.04 7.84
N PRO A 21 6.09 -1.37 7.75
CA PRO A 21 5.03 -1.96 6.93
C PRO A 21 3.62 -1.57 7.40
N ASP A 22 3.48 -1.15 8.65
CA ASP A 22 2.28 -0.53 9.22
C ASP A 22 1.93 0.84 8.63
N LEU A 23 2.86 1.43 7.86
CA LEU A 23 2.72 2.68 7.13
C LEU A 23 2.71 2.47 5.61
N VAL A 24 2.56 1.22 5.13
CA VAL A 24 2.40 0.92 3.70
C VAL A 24 0.96 0.48 3.45
N PRO A 25 0.13 1.25 2.73
CA PRO A 25 -1.28 0.94 2.54
C PRO A 25 -1.50 -0.36 1.73
N CYS A 26 -0.55 -0.68 0.83
CA CYS A 26 -0.60 -1.93 0.07
C CYS A 26 -0.40 -3.17 0.95
N ASP A 27 0.57 -3.13 1.87
CA ASP A 27 0.85 -4.23 2.80
C ASP A 27 -0.26 -4.38 3.85
N LEU A 28 -0.83 -3.27 4.31
CA LEU A 28 -1.91 -3.26 5.29
C LEU A 28 -3.24 -3.82 4.77
N TRP A 29 -3.57 -3.58 3.51
CA TRP A 29 -4.94 -3.82 3.01
C TRP A 29 -4.99 -4.51 1.65
N LEU A 30 -4.29 -3.99 0.65
CA LEU A 30 -4.41 -4.50 -0.72
C LEU A 30 -3.94 -5.96 -0.83
N PHE A 31 -2.73 -6.27 -0.35
CA PHE A 31 -2.19 -7.62 -0.45
C PHE A 31 -2.95 -8.64 0.41
N PRO A 32 -3.35 -8.34 1.66
CA PRO A 32 -4.27 -9.21 2.40
C PRO A 32 -5.56 -9.50 1.64
N LYS A 33 -6.18 -8.47 1.04
CA LYS A 33 -7.44 -8.66 0.28
C LYS A 33 -7.24 -9.46 -1.00
N MET A 34 -6.15 -9.27 -1.72
CA MET A 34 -5.84 -10.10 -2.88
C MET A 34 -5.52 -11.54 -2.46
N LYS A 35 -4.81 -11.74 -1.35
CA LYS A 35 -4.53 -13.09 -0.82
C LYS A 35 -5.81 -13.86 -0.50
N GLU A 36 -6.86 -13.21 0.02
CA GLU A 36 -8.17 -13.87 0.23
C GLU A 36 -8.71 -14.52 -1.07
N HIS A 37 -8.42 -13.95 -2.24
CA HIS A 37 -8.87 -14.45 -3.54
C HIS A 37 -7.88 -15.40 -4.22
N LEU A 38 -6.60 -15.32 -3.87
CA LEU A 38 -5.54 -16.12 -4.48
C LEU A 38 -5.20 -17.37 -3.66
N TYR A 39 -5.55 -17.38 -2.37
CA TYR A 39 -5.18 -18.45 -1.47
C TYR A 39 -5.85 -19.77 -1.83
N GLY A 40 -5.08 -20.86 -1.86
CA GLY A 40 -5.58 -22.20 -2.17
C GLY A 40 -5.73 -22.50 -3.66
N HIS A 41 -5.45 -21.52 -4.53
CA HIS A 41 -5.42 -21.74 -5.98
C HIS A 41 -4.04 -22.21 -6.43
N ILE A 42 -4.03 -23.24 -7.30
CA ILE A 42 -2.86 -23.63 -8.08
C ILE A 42 -3.08 -23.09 -9.48
N PHE A 43 -2.12 -22.34 -9.99
CA PHE A 43 -2.19 -21.74 -11.32
C PHE A 43 -1.31 -22.55 -12.27
N GLU A 44 -1.83 -22.85 -13.46
CA GLU A 44 -1.11 -23.63 -14.48
C GLU A 44 -0.29 -22.74 -15.41
N SER A 45 -0.64 -21.45 -15.51
CA SER A 45 0.01 -20.47 -16.37
C SER A 45 0.12 -19.08 -15.71
N GLU A 46 0.95 -18.22 -16.29
CA GLU A 46 1.05 -16.81 -15.89
C GLU A 46 -0.23 -16.06 -16.24
N GLU A 47 -0.87 -16.39 -17.37
CA GLU A 47 -2.12 -15.81 -17.82
C GLU A 47 -3.24 -16.01 -16.80
N ASP A 48 -3.30 -17.19 -16.17
CA ASP A 48 -4.27 -17.49 -15.11
C ASP A 48 -4.05 -16.60 -13.89
N ILE A 49 -2.79 -16.41 -13.48
CA ILE A 49 -2.44 -15.54 -12.34
C ILE A 49 -2.87 -14.10 -12.64
N ILE A 50 -2.57 -13.60 -13.83
CA ILE A 50 -2.94 -12.24 -14.25
C ILE A 50 -4.46 -12.09 -14.28
N PHE A 51 -5.19 -13.08 -14.81
CA PHE A 51 -6.64 -13.05 -14.87
C PHE A 51 -7.26 -12.99 -13.47
N VAL A 52 -6.90 -13.91 -12.57
CA VAL A 52 -7.46 -13.96 -11.22
C VAL A 52 -7.06 -12.73 -10.41
N THR A 53 -5.83 -12.23 -10.57
CA THR A 53 -5.40 -10.98 -9.90
C THR A 53 -6.25 -9.79 -10.34
N LYS A 54 -6.55 -9.67 -11.65
CA LYS A 54 -7.43 -8.61 -12.16
C LYS A 54 -8.85 -8.73 -11.62
N GLU A 55 -9.39 -9.94 -11.52
CA GLU A 55 -10.70 -10.19 -10.93
C GLU A 55 -10.73 -9.84 -9.44
N ALA A 56 -9.70 -10.21 -8.68
CA ALA A 56 -9.58 -9.85 -7.27
C ALA A 56 -9.59 -8.32 -7.08
N ILE A 57 -8.85 -7.57 -7.91
CA ILE A 57 -8.83 -6.11 -7.86
C ILE A 57 -10.20 -5.51 -8.22
N ARG A 58 -10.89 -6.05 -9.24
CA ARG A 58 -12.23 -5.58 -9.65
C ARG A 58 -13.29 -5.76 -8.57
N GLN A 59 -13.13 -6.78 -7.73
CA GLN A 59 -14.04 -7.08 -6.62
C GLN A 59 -13.76 -6.25 -5.36
N LEU A 60 -12.66 -5.49 -5.32
CA LEU A 60 -12.35 -4.64 -4.17
C LEU A 60 -13.37 -3.53 -4.01
N ASP A 61 -13.85 -3.36 -2.78
CA ASP A 61 -14.72 -2.26 -2.44
C ASP A 61 -13.96 -0.93 -2.46
N LYS A 62 -14.42 -0.02 -3.31
CA LYS A 62 -13.90 1.35 -3.42
C LYS A 62 -14.01 2.11 -2.10
N TYR A 63 -15.08 1.91 -1.33
CA TYR A 63 -15.26 2.62 -0.06
C TYR A 63 -14.32 2.10 1.03
N ALA A 64 -14.07 0.79 1.06
CA ALA A 64 -13.04 0.19 1.89
C ALA A 64 -11.63 0.74 1.57
N TYR A 65 -11.30 0.95 0.29
CA TYR A 65 -10.04 1.58 -0.11
C TYR A 65 -9.90 3.00 0.47
N VAL A 66 -10.91 3.85 0.25
CA VAL A 66 -10.90 5.25 0.73
C VAL A 66 -10.78 5.30 2.25
N THR A 67 -11.53 4.45 2.96
CA THR A 67 -11.51 4.37 4.42
C THR A 67 -10.14 3.94 4.95
N THR A 68 -9.52 2.95 4.30
CA THR A 68 -8.17 2.49 4.62
C THR A 68 -7.15 3.59 4.41
N PHE A 69 -7.24 4.31 3.29
CA PHE A 69 -6.34 5.39 2.96
C PHE A 69 -6.41 6.53 3.99
N HIS A 70 -7.62 6.92 4.43
CA HIS A 70 -7.77 7.89 5.53
C HIS A 70 -7.15 7.39 6.83
N SER A 71 -7.38 6.11 7.18
CA SER A 71 -6.80 5.51 8.38
C SER A 71 -5.26 5.48 8.34
N TRP A 72 -4.70 5.18 7.17
CA TRP A 72 -3.26 5.25 6.92
C TRP A 72 -2.71 6.67 7.07
N LEU A 73 -3.38 7.67 6.50
CA LEU A 73 -2.96 9.08 6.60
C LEU A 73 -2.91 9.53 8.07
N LEU A 74 -3.91 9.12 8.87
CA LEU A 74 -3.91 9.37 10.31
C LEU A 74 -2.74 8.68 11.02
N ARG A 75 -2.41 7.44 10.66
CA ARG A 75 -1.24 6.74 11.23
C ARG A 75 0.08 7.46 10.91
N MET A 76 0.26 7.91 9.67
CA MET A 76 1.43 8.70 9.28
C MET A 76 1.56 10.00 10.08
N TYR A 77 0.45 10.71 10.27
CA TYR A 77 0.45 11.95 11.04
C TYR A 77 0.83 11.69 12.51
N LEU A 78 0.25 10.66 13.12
CA LEU A 78 0.57 10.28 14.50
C LEU A 78 2.01 9.77 14.66
N SER A 79 2.54 9.00 13.70
CA SER A 79 3.93 8.54 13.73
C SER A 79 4.91 9.72 13.61
N ALA A 80 4.59 10.72 12.77
CA ALA A 80 5.42 11.92 12.66
C ALA A 80 5.42 12.72 13.97
N LEU A 81 4.26 12.88 14.63
CA LEU A 81 4.15 13.59 15.91
C LEU A 81 4.91 12.89 17.05
N THR A 82 4.77 11.56 17.16
CA THR A 82 5.47 10.80 18.21
C THR A 82 6.98 10.86 18.05
N MET A 83 7.49 10.77 16.82
CA MET A 83 8.92 10.93 16.52
C MET A 83 9.42 12.35 16.81
N ALA A 84 8.60 13.38 16.58
CA ALA A 84 8.94 14.76 16.93
C ALA A 84 9.03 14.98 18.45
N VAL A 85 8.13 14.36 19.23
CA VAL A 85 8.18 14.43 20.70
C VAL A 85 9.41 13.70 21.26
N VAL A 86 9.73 12.51 20.75
CA VAL A 86 10.92 11.74 21.18
C VAL A 86 12.24 12.46 20.84
N ARG A 87 12.29 13.25 19.76
CA ARG A 87 13.48 14.05 19.41
C ARG A 87 13.66 15.31 20.26
N LEU A 88 12.62 15.77 20.95
CA LEU A 88 12.64 16.99 21.76
C LEU A 88 12.81 16.71 23.27
N SER A 89 12.85 15.44 23.67
CA SER A 89 13.11 14.97 25.04
C SER A 89 14.53 14.42 25.18
#